data_AF-A0A1B0AMT6-F1
#
_entry.id   AF-A0A1B0AMT6-F1
#
_cell.length_a   1.000
_cell.length_b   1.000
_cell.length_c   1.000
_cell.angle_alpha   90.00
_cell.angle_beta   90.00
_cell.angle_gamma   90.00
#
_symmetry.space_group_name_H-M   'P 1'
#
loop_
_entity.id
_entity.type
_entity.pdbx_description
1 polymer ?
#
loop_
_entity_poly.entity_id
_entity_poly.type
_entity_poly.pdbx_seq_one_letter_code
_entity_poly.pdbx_strand_id
1 'polypeptide(L)'
;MVLLVCYSFGVPQYHYAEYVFLGLFMSEMFIKMYALGPRIYFESSFNRFDCVVISGSIFEVIWSEVKGGSFGLSVLRALRLLRIFKVTKYWSSLRNLVISLLNSMRSIISLLFLLFLFILIFALLGMQLFGGQFNFTGGTPETNFNTFPIALLTVFQILTGEDWNEVMYQGIISQGGAKRGMIYSVSSFLKQEFITL
;
A
#
# COMPACT_ATOMS: atom_id res chain seq x y z
N MET A 1 2.34 2.39 -39.87
CA MET A 1 3.75 2.52 -39.45
C MET A 1 4.11 1.51 -38.36
N VAL A 2 3.40 1.50 -37.21
CA VAL A 2 3.64 0.53 -36.11
C VAL A 2 3.45 -0.94 -36.53
N LEU A 3 2.42 -1.24 -37.33
CA LEU A 3 2.15 -2.60 -37.82
C LEU A 3 3.24 -3.16 -38.77
N LEU A 4 3.95 -2.30 -39.50
CA LEU A 4 4.99 -2.70 -40.47
C LEU A 4 6.33 -2.98 -39.78
N VAL A 5 6.66 -2.25 -38.73
CA VAL A 5 7.90 -2.44 -37.95
C VAL A 5 7.86 -3.77 -37.17
N CYS A 6 6.69 -4.15 -36.65
CA CYS A 6 6.56 -5.38 -35.87
C CYS A 6 6.45 -6.67 -36.71
N TYR A 7 6.06 -6.61 -37.99
CA TYR A 7 6.04 -7.80 -38.86
C TYR A 7 7.46 -8.27 -39.21
N SER A 8 8.43 -7.34 -39.31
CA SER A 8 9.83 -7.66 -39.60
C SER A 8 10.61 -8.26 -38.41
N PHE A 9 10.07 -8.27 -37.19
CA PHE A 9 10.81 -8.64 -35.96
C PHE A 9 10.34 -9.93 -35.26
N GLY A 10 9.38 -10.68 -35.80
CA GLY A 10 9.02 -12.01 -35.26
C GLY A 10 8.48 -11.99 -33.82
N VAL A 11 7.74 -10.94 -33.44
CA VAL A 11 7.26 -10.73 -32.07
C VAL A 11 6.07 -11.68 -31.77
N PRO A 12 5.91 -12.22 -30.54
CA PRO A 12 4.74 -13.04 -30.17
C PRO A 12 3.39 -12.31 -30.25
N GLN A 13 2.31 -13.04 -30.58
CA GLN A 13 0.96 -12.49 -30.86
C GLN A 13 0.36 -11.60 -29.74
N TYR A 14 0.68 -11.85 -28.48
CA TYR A 14 0.10 -11.12 -27.34
C TYR A 14 0.59 -9.66 -27.24
N HIS A 15 1.80 -9.35 -27.71
CA HIS A 15 2.30 -7.97 -27.71
C HIS A 15 1.51 -7.07 -28.67
N TYR A 16 1.07 -7.59 -29.82
CA TYR A 16 0.26 -6.82 -30.77
C TYR A 16 -1.09 -6.40 -30.17
N ALA A 17 -1.73 -7.30 -29.42
CA ALA A 17 -2.97 -6.98 -28.74
C ALA A 17 -2.77 -5.83 -27.74
N GLU A 18 -1.68 -5.83 -26.97
CA GLU A 18 -1.39 -4.77 -25.99
C GLU A 18 -1.27 -3.38 -26.64
N TYR A 19 -0.56 -3.27 -27.77
CA TYR A 19 -0.42 -2.00 -28.50
C TYR A 19 -1.73 -1.55 -29.16
N VAL A 20 -2.50 -2.48 -29.73
CA VAL A 20 -3.79 -2.17 -30.37
C VAL A 20 -4.80 -1.69 -29.31
N PHE A 21 -4.90 -2.37 -28.17
CA PHE A 21 -5.75 -1.93 -27.06
C PHE A 21 -5.31 -0.57 -26.51
N LEU A 22 -4.00 -0.33 -26.36
CA LEU A 22 -3.48 0.96 -25.93
C LEU A 22 -3.88 2.08 -26.89
N GLY A 23 -3.73 1.85 -28.21
CA GLY A 23 -4.15 2.81 -29.24
C GLY A 23 -5.65 3.10 -29.21
N LEU A 24 -6.49 2.06 -29.06
CA LEU A 24 -7.93 2.22 -28.90
C LEU A 24 -8.28 3.07 -27.67
N PHE A 25 -7.72 2.75 -26.51
CA PHE A 25 -7.98 3.53 -25.28
C PHE A 25 -7.49 4.97 -25.37
N MET A 26 -6.35 5.19 -26.02
CA MET A 26 -5.83 6.52 -26.29
C MET A 26 -6.81 7.32 -27.17
N SER A 27 -7.34 6.71 -28.23
CA SER A 27 -8.33 7.35 -29.10
C SER A 27 -9.63 7.68 -28.35
N GLU A 28 -10.11 6.75 -27.52
CA GLU A 28 -11.28 6.97 -26.66
C GLU A 28 -11.07 8.16 -25.72
N MET A 29 -9.88 8.28 -25.11
CA MET A 29 -9.52 9.38 -24.21
C MET A 29 -9.53 10.72 -24.94
N PHE A 30 -8.90 10.80 -26.12
CA PHE A 30 -8.88 12.02 -26.93
C PHE A 30 -10.28 12.43 -27.36
N ILE A 31 -11.09 11.50 -27.89
CA ILE A 31 -12.48 11.78 -28.29
C ILE A 31 -13.27 12.35 -27.11
N LYS A 32 -13.16 11.77 -25.91
CA LYS A 32 -13.85 12.26 -24.71
C LYS A 32 -13.37 13.62 -24.26
N MET A 33 -12.07 13.90 -24.36
CA MET A 33 -11.49 15.19 -24.00
C MET A 33 -11.93 16.30 -24.96
N TYR A 34 -12.04 16.00 -26.27
CA TYR A 34 -12.56 16.94 -27.26
C TYR A 34 -14.07 17.17 -27.12
N ALA A 35 -14.85 16.11 -26.87
CA ALA A 35 -16.32 16.19 -26.79
C ALA A 35 -16.83 16.87 -25.50
N LEU A 36 -16.21 16.58 -24.35
CA LEU A 36 -16.63 17.10 -23.03
C LEU A 36 -15.89 18.39 -22.64
N GLY A 37 -14.77 18.67 -23.29
CA GLY A 37 -13.82 19.70 -22.86
C GLY A 37 -12.95 19.26 -21.67
N PRO A 38 -11.73 19.82 -21.55
CA PRO A 38 -10.75 19.36 -20.56
C PRO A 38 -11.21 19.57 -19.11
N ARG A 39 -11.94 20.65 -18.80
CA ARG A 39 -12.39 20.93 -17.43
C ARG A 39 -13.37 19.87 -16.91
N ILE A 40 -14.39 19.54 -17.70
CA ILE A 40 -15.42 18.55 -17.33
C ILE A 40 -14.82 17.13 -17.34
N TYR A 41 -13.87 16.87 -18.23
CA TYR A 41 -13.15 15.59 -18.27
C TYR A 41 -12.43 15.28 -16.95
N PHE A 42 -11.74 16.27 -16.36
CA PHE A 42 -10.95 16.08 -15.14
C PHE A 42 -11.78 16.09 -13.84
N GLU A 43 -13.03 16.54 -13.85
CA GLU A 43 -13.94 16.41 -12.70
C GLU A 43 -14.32 14.95 -12.42
N SER A 44 -14.41 14.11 -13.45
CA SER A 44 -14.75 12.69 -13.27
C SER A 44 -13.55 11.87 -12.80
N SER A 45 -13.62 11.31 -11.59
CA SER A 45 -12.57 10.46 -11.00
C SER A 45 -12.17 9.28 -11.88
N PHE A 46 -13.13 8.65 -12.57
CA PHE A 46 -12.85 7.52 -13.46
C PHE A 46 -12.10 7.93 -14.73
N ASN A 47 -12.41 9.10 -15.29
CA ASN A 47 -11.71 9.61 -16.47
C ASN A 47 -10.30 10.11 -16.12
N ARG A 48 -10.11 10.68 -14.92
CA ARG A 48 -8.79 11.02 -14.39
C ARG A 48 -7.92 9.77 -14.21
N PHE A 49 -8.50 8.69 -13.68
CA PHE A 49 -7.83 7.40 -13.56
C PHE A 49 -7.42 6.84 -14.93
N ASP A 50 -8.32 6.86 -15.92
CA ASP A 50 -8.01 6.41 -17.29
C ASP A 50 -6.83 7.19 -17.90
N CYS A 51 -6.75 8.52 -17.66
CA CYS A 51 -5.65 9.35 -18.14
C CYS A 51 -4.30 8.92 -17.55
N VAL A 52 -4.25 8.65 -16.24
CA VAL A 52 -3.02 8.18 -15.55
C VAL A 52 -2.58 6.81 -16.07
N VAL A 53 -3.53 5.89 -16.29
CA VAL A 53 -3.21 4.54 -16.78
C VAL A 53 -2.68 4.61 -18.23
N ILE A 54 -3.27 5.45 -19.08
CA ILE A 54 -2.84 5.62 -20.47
C ILE A 54 -1.48 6.32 -20.53
N SER A 55 -1.24 7.37 -19.74
CA SER A 55 0.05 8.07 -19.72
C SER A 55 1.18 7.18 -19.20
N GLY A 56 0.95 6.41 -18.13
CA GLY A 56 1.92 5.43 -17.63
C GLY A 56 2.23 4.32 -18.64
N SER A 57 1.23 3.89 -19.40
CA SER A 57 1.39 2.89 -20.47
C SER A 57 2.20 3.42 -21.65
N ILE A 58 2.01 4.68 -22.04
CA ILE A 58 2.81 5.33 -23.09
C ILE A 58 4.25 5.50 -22.62
N PHE A 59 4.43 5.95 -21.37
CA PHE A 59 5.74 6.13 -20.78
C PHE A 59 6.52 4.81 -20.71
N GLU A 60 5.86 3.71 -20.34
CA GLU A 60 6.48 2.37 -20.35
C GLU A 60 7.02 2.01 -21.75
N VAL A 61 6.20 2.15 -22.79
CA VAL A 61 6.59 1.82 -24.17
C VAL A 61 7.77 2.67 -24.63
N ILE A 62 7.76 3.97 -24.35
CA ILE A 62 8.87 4.86 -24.74
C ILE A 62 10.14 4.49 -23.95
N TRP A 63 10.00 4.22 -22.66
CA TRP A 63 11.12 3.92 -21.78
C TRP A 63 11.76 2.56 -22.09
N SER A 64 10.97 1.56 -22.50
CA SER A 64 11.49 0.25 -22.91
C SER A 64 12.36 0.31 -24.17
N GLU A 65 12.05 1.22 -25.10
CA GLU A 65 12.83 1.42 -26.34
C GLU A 65 14.12 2.21 -26.10
N VAL A 66 14.13 3.16 -25.14
CA VAL A 66 15.26 4.08 -24.92
C VAL A 66 16.31 3.51 -23.96
N LYS A 67 15.91 2.75 -22.93
CA LYS A 67 16.83 2.15 -21.94
C LYS A 67 16.51 0.67 -21.74
N GLY A 68 17.23 -0.19 -22.46
CA GLY A 68 17.18 -1.63 -22.23
C GLY A 68 17.61 -1.98 -20.79
N GLY A 69 16.66 -2.43 -19.96
CA GLY A 69 16.94 -3.24 -18.77
C GLY A 69 17.23 -2.54 -17.43
N SER A 70 16.60 -1.41 -17.08
CA SER A 70 16.71 -0.81 -15.73
C SER A 70 15.66 -1.35 -14.73
N PHE A 71 15.95 -1.32 -13.41
CA PHE A 71 15.05 -1.64 -12.29
C PHE A 71 13.67 -0.95 -12.40
N GLY A 72 13.62 0.25 -13.01
CA GLY A 72 12.36 0.95 -13.28
C GLY A 72 11.39 0.18 -14.19
N LEU A 73 11.88 -0.69 -15.08
CA LEU A 73 11.05 -1.48 -15.99
C LEU A 73 10.21 -2.54 -15.27
N SER A 74 10.64 -3.04 -14.11
CA SER A 74 9.84 -4.00 -13.33
C SER A 74 8.63 -3.32 -12.69
N VAL A 75 8.81 -2.11 -12.17
CA VAL A 75 7.71 -1.29 -11.62
C VAL A 75 6.76 -0.85 -12.73
N LEU A 76 7.28 -0.40 -13.87
CA LEU A 76 6.46 -0.01 -15.03
C LEU A 76 5.65 -1.20 -15.59
N ARG A 77 6.21 -2.41 -15.58
CA ARG A 77 5.46 -3.63 -15.91
C ARG A 77 4.30 -3.89 -14.94
N ALA A 78 4.49 -3.62 -13.65
CA ALA A 78 3.42 -3.77 -12.66
C ALA A 78 2.27 -2.76 -12.89
N LEU A 79 2.54 -1.58 -13.46
CA LEU A 79 1.49 -0.60 -13.80
C LEU A 79 0.48 -1.14 -14.82
N ARG A 80 0.83 -2.16 -15.61
CA ARG A 80 -0.13 -2.84 -16.50
C ARG A 80 -1.32 -3.43 -15.73
N LEU A 81 -1.10 -3.85 -14.48
CA LEU A 81 -2.17 -4.35 -13.61
C LEU A 81 -3.22 -3.27 -13.33
N LEU A 82 -2.87 -1.99 -13.37
CA LEU A 82 -3.84 -0.90 -13.19
C LEU A 82 -4.92 -0.90 -14.28
N ARG A 83 -4.65 -1.48 -15.45
CA ARG A 83 -5.64 -1.61 -16.53
C ARG A 83 -6.81 -2.51 -16.14
N ILE A 84 -6.63 -3.47 -15.23
CA ILE A 84 -7.74 -4.32 -14.76
C ILE A 84 -8.82 -3.50 -14.05
N PHE A 85 -8.43 -2.40 -13.41
CA PHE A 85 -9.37 -1.50 -12.76
C PHE A 85 -10.28 -0.78 -13.75
N LYS A 86 -9.98 -0.76 -15.06
CA LYS A 86 -10.92 -0.26 -16.07
C LYS A 86 -12.23 -1.06 -16.09
N VAL A 87 -12.21 -2.34 -15.71
CA VAL A 87 -13.42 -3.19 -15.55
C VAL A 87 -14.42 -2.56 -14.57
N THR A 88 -13.94 -1.85 -13.54
CA THR A 88 -14.78 -1.17 -12.55
C THR A 88 -15.71 -0.12 -13.18
N LYS A 89 -15.37 0.41 -14.35
CA LYS A 89 -16.20 1.39 -15.08
C LYS A 89 -17.38 0.73 -15.81
N TYR A 90 -17.16 -0.47 -16.35
CA TYR A 90 -18.15 -1.19 -17.15
C TYR A 90 -19.13 -1.95 -16.27
N TRP A 91 -18.70 -2.40 -15.08
CA TRP A 91 -19.53 -3.17 -14.16
C TRP A 91 -20.18 -2.24 -13.14
N SER A 92 -21.46 -1.92 -13.35
CA SER A 92 -22.22 -0.96 -12.52
C SER A 92 -22.20 -1.30 -11.03
N SER A 93 -22.33 -2.57 -10.65
CA SER A 93 -22.26 -3.02 -9.25
C SER A 93 -20.89 -2.74 -8.63
N LEU A 94 -19.80 -3.07 -9.34
CA LEU A 94 -18.43 -2.82 -8.86
C LEU A 94 -18.13 -1.32 -8.79
N ARG A 95 -18.61 -0.54 -9.77
CA ARG A 95 -18.51 0.92 -9.78
C ARG A 95 -19.14 1.53 -8.52
N ASN A 96 -20.35 1.08 -8.18
CA ASN A 96 -21.10 1.60 -7.03
C ASN A 96 -20.40 1.28 -5.71
N LEU A 97 -19.81 0.08 -5.59
CA LEU A 97 -18.98 -0.29 -4.43
C LEU A 97 -17.76 0.63 -4.29
N VAL A 98 -17.04 0.89 -5.39
CA VAL A 98 -15.87 1.79 -5.38
C VAL A 98 -16.28 3.21 -5.00
N ILE A 99 -17.36 3.74 -5.59
CA ILE A 99 -17.86 5.09 -5.25
C ILE A 99 -18.28 5.17 -3.79
N SER A 100 -19.00 4.16 -3.28
CA SER A 100 -19.41 4.10 -1.87
C SER A 100 -18.20 4.09 -0.93
N LEU A 101 -17.16 3.32 -1.26
CA LEU A 101 -15.92 3.30 -0.50
C LEU A 101 -15.21 4.66 -0.52
N LEU A 102 -15.11 5.29 -1.70
CA LEU A 102 -14.50 6.62 -1.85
C LEU A 102 -15.25 7.71 -1.07
N ASN A 103 -16.58 7.63 -0.97
CA ASN A 103 -17.38 8.57 -0.18
C ASN A 103 -17.07 8.45 1.33
N SER A 104 -16.80 7.24 1.82
CA SER A 104 -16.44 7.00 3.22
C SER A 104 -14.96 7.29 3.53
N MET A 105 -14.11 7.51 2.52
CA MET A 105 -12.66 7.68 2.71
C MET A 105 -12.29 8.81 3.68
N ARG A 106 -13.01 9.94 3.66
CA ARG A 106 -12.72 11.04 4.59
C ARG A 106 -12.87 10.60 6.06
N SER A 107 -13.90 9.81 6.36
CA SER A 107 -14.12 9.26 7.70
C SER A 107 -13.07 8.18 8.04
N ILE A 108 -12.78 7.29 7.10
CA ILE A 108 -11.77 6.24 7.26
C ILE A 108 -10.39 6.86 7.55
N ILE A 109 -9.99 7.90 6.83
CA ILE A 109 -8.71 8.60 7.05
C ILE A 109 -8.64 9.18 8.46
N SER A 110 -9.73 9.76 8.96
CA SER A 110 -9.79 10.28 10.33
C SER A 110 -9.58 9.18 11.37
N LEU A 111 -10.19 8.01 11.16
CA LEU A 111 -10.03 6.85 12.04
C LEU A 111 -8.62 6.26 11.96
N LEU A 112 -8.07 6.12 10.75
CA LEU A 112 -6.71 5.64 10.54
C LEU A 112 -5.66 6.58 11.15
N PHE A 113 -5.89 7.89 11.09
CA PHE A 113 -5.01 8.87 11.73
C PHE A 113 -5.02 8.72 13.25
N LEU A 114 -6.19 8.56 13.86
CA LEU A 114 -6.32 8.29 15.29
C LEU A 114 -5.64 6.97 15.68
N LEU A 115 -5.88 5.91 14.90
CA LEU A 115 -5.24 4.60 15.10
C LEU A 115 -3.71 4.69 14.99
N PHE A 116 -3.20 5.43 14.00
CA PHE A 116 -1.76 5.63 13.83
C PHE A 116 -1.16 6.40 15.01
N LEU A 117 -1.83 7.44 15.51
CA LEU A 117 -1.40 8.16 16.71
C LEU A 117 -1.37 7.24 17.94
N PHE A 118 -2.39 6.40 18.10
CA PHE A 118 -2.43 5.38 19.16
C PHE A 118 -1.23 4.43 19.05
N ILE A 119 -0.98 3.84 17.87
CA ILE A 119 0.18 2.98 17.62
C ILE A 119 1.49 3.69 17.97
N LEU A 120 1.63 4.97 17.61
CA LEU A 120 2.81 5.77 17.88
C LEU A 120 3.07 5.93 19.40
N ILE A 121 2.02 6.24 20.17
CA ILE A 121 2.13 6.36 21.64
C ILE A 121 2.61 5.05 22.25
N PHE A 122 2.01 3.91 21.88
CA PHE A 122 2.40 2.60 22.39
C PHE A 122 3.78 2.15 21.91
N ALA A 123 4.18 2.50 20.68
CA ALA A 123 5.51 2.19 20.18
C ALA A 123 6.59 2.95 20.98
N LEU A 124 6.40 4.24 21.25
CA LEU A 124 7.32 5.03 22.07
C LEU A 124 7.36 4.54 23.53
N LEU A 125 6.21 4.19 24.10
CA LEU A 125 6.14 3.58 25.44
C LEU A 125 6.91 2.25 25.45
N GLY A 126 6.70 1.39 24.46
CA GLY A 126 7.38 0.11 24.32
C GLY A 126 8.90 0.27 24.17
N MET A 127 9.36 1.27 23.41
CA MET A 127 10.79 1.60 23.33
C MET A 127 11.38 2.03 24.67
N GLN A 128 10.65 2.82 25.47
CA GLN A 128 11.13 3.23 26.81
C GLN A 128 11.19 2.06 27.79
N LEU A 129 10.24 1.12 27.70
CA LEU A 129 10.14 -0.01 28.63
C LEU A 129 11.03 -1.20 28.24
N PHE A 130 11.15 -1.49 26.94
CA PHE A 130 11.76 -2.70 26.40
C PHE A 130 12.91 -2.44 25.41
N GLY A 131 13.28 -1.18 25.20
CA GLY A 131 14.39 -0.82 24.31
C GLY A 131 15.71 -1.44 24.74
N GLY A 132 16.33 -2.21 23.84
CA GLY A 132 17.58 -2.93 24.08
C GLY A 132 17.45 -4.15 24.98
N GLN A 133 16.25 -4.45 25.50
CA GLN A 133 16.04 -5.56 26.45
C GLN A 133 15.78 -6.90 25.76
N PHE A 134 15.39 -6.90 24.48
CA PHE A 134 15.09 -8.11 23.70
C PHE A 134 16.39 -8.72 23.13
N ASN A 135 17.37 -8.95 24.00
CA ASN A 135 18.64 -9.56 23.64
C ASN A 135 18.76 -10.93 24.32
N PHE A 136 18.29 -11.96 23.63
CA PHE A 136 18.29 -13.34 24.13
C PHE A 136 19.52 -14.09 23.64
N THR A 137 19.81 -15.24 24.26
CA THR A 137 20.96 -16.10 23.89
C THR A 137 20.90 -16.61 22.44
N GLY A 138 19.69 -16.68 21.84
CA GLY A 138 19.47 -17.04 20.44
C GLY A 138 19.48 -15.87 19.44
N GLY A 139 19.75 -14.64 19.90
CA GLY A 139 19.73 -13.42 19.08
C GLY A 139 18.53 -12.50 19.38
N THR A 140 18.49 -11.37 18.69
CA THR A 140 17.38 -10.40 18.79
C THR A 140 16.24 -10.82 17.86
N PRO A 141 15.01 -11.01 18.35
CA PRO A 141 13.86 -11.37 17.52
C PRO A 141 13.52 -10.22 16.57
N GLU A 142 12.90 -10.54 15.44
CA GLU A 142 12.46 -9.54 14.45
C GLU A 142 11.45 -8.55 15.05
N THR A 143 10.58 -9.04 15.93
CA THR A 143 9.62 -8.24 16.71
C THR A 143 10.26 -7.73 18.00
N ASN A 144 10.74 -6.50 17.98
CA ASN A 144 11.41 -5.87 19.13
C ASN A 144 11.14 -4.37 19.23
N PHE A 145 11.56 -3.77 20.34
CA PHE A 145 11.39 -2.34 20.64
C PHE A 145 12.71 -1.55 20.57
N ASN A 146 13.70 -2.02 19.80
CA ASN A 146 15.01 -1.37 19.74
C ASN A 146 15.02 -0.12 18.86
N THR A 147 14.24 -0.13 17.78
CA THR A 147 14.17 0.99 16.83
C THR A 147 12.72 1.41 16.58
N PHE A 148 12.53 2.68 16.23
CA PHE A 148 11.20 3.25 16.03
C PHE A 148 10.35 2.54 14.97
N PRO A 149 10.85 2.22 13.75
CA PRO A 149 10.05 1.52 12.75
C PRO A 149 9.67 0.10 13.18
N ILE A 150 10.58 -0.62 13.84
CA ILE A 150 10.32 -2.00 14.31
C ILE A 150 9.35 -1.99 15.48
N ALA A 151 9.44 -1.01 16.39
CA ALA A 151 8.48 -0.83 17.48
C ALA A 151 7.06 -0.53 16.95
N LEU A 152 6.94 0.31 15.92
CA LEU A 152 5.66 0.57 15.25
C LEU A 152 5.06 -0.71 14.64
N LEU A 153 5.88 -1.49 13.92
CA LEU A 153 5.45 -2.77 13.34
C LEU A 153 5.07 -3.79 14.42
N THR A 154 5.83 -3.85 15.51
CA THR A 154 5.57 -4.76 16.64
C THR A 154 4.24 -4.44 17.31
N VAL A 155 3.93 -3.15 17.55
CA VAL A 155 2.62 -2.74 18.09
C VAL A 155 1.50 -3.03 17.10
N PHE A 156 1.73 -2.77 15.81
CA PHE A 156 0.75 -3.11 14.77
C PHE A 156 0.45 -4.62 14.75
N GLN A 157 1.48 -5.46 14.83
CA GLN A 157 1.35 -6.92 14.90
C GLN A 157 0.53 -7.37 16.13
N ILE A 158 0.79 -6.79 17.31
CA ILE A 158 -0.02 -7.05 18.52
C ILE A 158 -1.49 -6.68 18.28
N LEU A 159 -1.78 -5.53 17.67
CA LEU A 159 -3.15 -5.09 17.37
C LEU A 159 -3.86 -5.98 16.36
N THR A 160 -3.14 -6.54 15.39
CA THR A 160 -3.69 -7.52 14.45
C THR A 160 -3.93 -8.90 15.07
N GLY A 161 -3.38 -9.14 16.27
CA GLY A 161 -3.50 -10.42 16.96
C GLY A 161 -2.63 -11.53 16.37
N GLU A 162 -1.65 -11.19 15.54
CA GLU A 162 -0.70 -12.14 14.94
C GLU A 162 0.51 -12.31 15.86
N ASP A 163 0.74 -13.53 16.34
CA ASP A 163 1.89 -13.88 17.21
C ASP A 163 2.13 -12.94 18.41
N TRP A 164 1.08 -12.26 18.89
CA TRP A 164 1.14 -11.36 20.05
C TRP A 164 1.58 -12.07 21.32
N ASN A 165 1.27 -13.36 21.44
CA ASN A 165 1.68 -14.22 22.54
C ASN A 165 3.20 -14.31 22.66
N GLU A 166 3.89 -14.41 21.52
CA GLU A 166 5.35 -14.49 21.48
C GLU A 166 5.96 -13.16 21.94
N VAL A 167 5.46 -12.03 21.43
CA VAL A 167 5.92 -10.70 21.85
C VAL A 167 5.70 -10.48 23.35
N MET A 168 4.56 -10.91 23.88
CA MET A 168 4.28 -10.86 25.32
C MET A 168 5.23 -11.75 26.12
N TYR A 169 5.46 -13.00 25.67
CA TYR A 169 6.35 -13.94 26.33
C TYR A 169 7.79 -13.41 26.39
N GLN A 170 8.28 -12.87 25.27
CA GLN A 170 9.60 -12.25 25.20
C GLN A 170 9.70 -11.01 26.10
N GLY A 171 8.66 -10.18 26.18
CA GLY A 171 8.60 -9.06 27.12
C GLY A 171 8.64 -9.47 28.60
N ILE A 172 8.03 -10.61 28.95
CA ILE A 172 8.08 -11.14 30.32
C ILE A 172 9.47 -11.68 30.66
N ILE A 173 10.09 -12.41 29.72
CA ILE A 173 11.44 -12.95 29.91
C ILE A 173 12.47 -11.81 30.03
N SER A 174 12.37 -10.79 29.16
CA SER A 174 13.33 -9.68 29.15
C SER A 174 13.36 -8.90 30.47
N GLN A 175 12.27 -8.90 31.22
CA GLN A 175 12.15 -8.21 32.53
C GLN A 175 12.52 -9.09 33.74
N GLY A 176 13.15 -10.26 33.52
CA GLY A 176 13.59 -11.15 34.60
C GLY A 176 12.53 -12.14 35.09
N GLY A 177 11.57 -12.51 34.23
CA GLY A 177 10.63 -13.62 34.45
C GLY A 177 9.26 -13.22 35.01
N ALA A 178 8.36 -14.21 35.13
CA ALA A 178 6.91 -14.02 35.35
C ALA A 178 6.56 -13.09 36.53
N LYS A 179 7.30 -13.12 37.65
CA LYS A 179 6.98 -12.32 38.84
C LYS A 179 7.21 -10.81 38.66
N ARG A 180 8.24 -10.39 37.93
CA ARG A 180 8.47 -8.95 37.62
C ARG A 180 7.83 -8.57 36.28
N GLY A 181 7.95 -9.42 35.27
CA GLY A 181 7.41 -9.19 33.92
C GLY A 181 5.88 -9.02 33.88
N MET A 182 5.10 -9.83 34.63
CA MET A 182 3.64 -9.65 34.73
C MET A 182 3.26 -8.34 35.44
N ILE A 183 4.03 -7.94 36.46
CA ILE A 183 3.77 -6.69 37.18
C ILE A 183 4.02 -5.49 36.26
N TYR A 184 5.04 -5.51 35.39
CA TYR A 184 5.26 -4.44 34.40
C TYR A 184 4.24 -4.46 33.27
N SER A 185 3.87 -5.62 32.72
CA SER A 185 2.85 -5.71 31.66
C SER A 185 1.45 -5.31 32.14
N VAL A 186 1.07 -5.68 33.37
CA VAL A 186 -0.22 -5.29 33.98
C VAL A 186 -0.19 -3.85 34.52
N SER A 187 0.89 -3.40 35.17
CA SER A 187 0.98 -2.03 35.69
C SER A 187 1.09 -0.98 34.59
N SER A 188 1.75 -1.26 33.47
CA SER A 188 1.80 -0.36 32.31
C SER A 188 0.44 -0.28 31.59
N PHE A 189 -0.33 -1.37 31.53
CA PHE A 189 -1.69 -1.35 30.99
C PHE A 189 -2.68 -0.61 31.92
N LEU A 190 -2.62 -0.86 33.24
CA LEU A 190 -3.50 -0.21 34.23
C LEU A 190 -3.18 1.27 34.46
N LYS A 191 -1.91 1.70 34.30
CA LYS A 191 -1.57 3.13 34.37
C LYS A 191 -2.19 3.93 33.21
N GLN A 192 -2.46 3.29 32.08
CA GLN A 192 -3.06 3.94 30.91
C GLN A 192 -4.56 4.23 31.13
N GLU A 193 -5.29 3.37 31.85
CA GLU A 193 -6.68 3.66 32.24
C GLU A 193 -6.78 4.84 33.21
N PHE A 194 -5.82 5.01 34.13
CA PHE A 194 -5.85 6.08 35.15
C PHE A 194 -5.43 7.48 34.66
N ILE A 195 -4.86 7.60 33.46
CA ILE A 195 -4.50 8.90 32.85
C ILE A 195 -5.63 9.42 31.94
N THR A 196 -6.69 8.62 31.73
CA THR A 196 -7.84 8.99 30.88
C THR A 196 -9.12 9.25 31.69
N LEU A 197 -9.00 9.41 33.02
CA LEU A 197 -10.02 9.95 33.94
C LEU A 197 -9.43 11.18 34.64
#